data_AF-A0A2J6QEW3-F1
#
_entry.id   AF-A0A2J6QEW3-F1
#
_cell.length_a   1.000
_cell.length_b   1.000
_cell.length_c   1.000
_cell.angle_alpha   90.00
_cell.angle_beta   90.00
_cell.angle_gamma   90.00
#
_symmetry.space_group_name_H-M   'P 1'
#
loop_
_entity.id
_entity.type
_entity.pdbx_description
1 polymer ?
#
loop_
_entity_poly.entity_id
_entity_poly.type
_entity_poly.pdbx_seq_one_letter_code
_entity_poly.pdbx_strand_id
1 'polypeptide(L)'
;MSRCHDEYQQWPFLSQEEFELACAFFDQRYVRASLGPTRQIFKIRSRRTLTAGTSYIEVLRILQLPEDGDELSLALAGLGKSGGDIDLVNSTDVDMTEEDGDEPYVTYEIHLHPTYRMPTLWFMLHDLPMGENSFNVDAVYRYLVPPEYKSRLRAAGVTGGISAAPHPITDVPAFFIHPCQTKEAMENFDCPIKNYLMIWIGLVGGCVGLSIPPEMARDEEEI
;
A
#
# COMPACT_ATOMS: atom_id res chain seq x y z
N MET A 1 -18.12 -17.78 26.30
CA MET A 1 -17.59 -17.05 25.13
C MET A 1 -17.05 -18.12 24.20
N SER A 2 -17.72 -18.38 23.07
CA SER A 2 -17.16 -19.28 22.03
C SER A 2 -15.88 -18.64 21.53
N ARG A 3 -14.82 -19.42 21.35
CA ARG A 3 -13.61 -18.91 20.70
C ARG A 3 -13.94 -18.70 19.23
N CYS A 4 -13.54 -17.58 18.64
CA CYS A 4 -13.79 -17.35 17.21
C CYS A 4 -13.04 -18.35 16.33
N HIS A 5 -12.10 -19.09 16.91
CA HIS A 5 -11.38 -20.20 16.28
C HIS A 5 -12.31 -21.29 15.72
N ASP A 6 -13.55 -21.43 16.21
CA ASP A 6 -14.52 -22.40 15.70
C ASP A 6 -14.96 -22.09 14.24
N GLU A 7 -14.77 -20.85 13.77
CA GLU A 7 -15.02 -20.44 12.38
C GLU A 7 -13.90 -20.89 11.41
N TYR A 8 -12.78 -21.41 11.92
CA TYR A 8 -11.62 -21.80 11.14
C TYR A 8 -11.36 -23.31 11.21
N GLN A 9 -10.95 -23.90 10.10
CA GLN A 9 -10.43 -25.26 10.04
C GLN A 9 -9.14 -25.37 10.85
N GLN A 10 -8.25 -24.38 10.75
CA GLN A 10 -6.97 -24.40 11.47
C GLN A 10 -6.41 -22.99 11.67
N TRP A 11 -6.82 -22.30 12.74
CA TRP A 11 -6.26 -21.00 13.13
C TRP A 11 -4.71 -21.04 13.28
N PRO A 12 -3.96 -20.03 12.79
CA PRO A 12 -4.37 -18.83 12.05
C PRO A 12 -4.32 -19.00 10.51
N PHE A 13 -4.24 -20.24 10.02
CA PHE A 13 -4.18 -20.55 8.59
C PHE A 13 -5.57 -20.43 7.94
N LEU A 14 -5.56 -20.12 6.65
CA LEU A 14 -6.77 -20.03 5.84
C LEU A 14 -6.72 -21.07 4.72
N SER A 15 -7.79 -21.84 4.59
CA SER A 15 -8.17 -22.50 3.35
C SER A 15 -8.55 -21.47 2.29
N GLN A 16 -8.68 -21.93 1.04
CA GLN A 16 -9.12 -21.07 -0.05
C GLN A 16 -10.52 -20.49 0.22
N GLU A 17 -11.47 -21.31 0.70
CA GLU A 17 -12.83 -20.88 1.00
C GLU A 17 -12.87 -19.84 2.13
N GLU A 18 -12.08 -20.05 3.19
CA GLU A 18 -11.97 -19.09 4.30
C GLU A 18 -11.34 -17.77 3.84
N PHE A 19 -10.33 -17.83 2.98
CA PHE A 19 -9.73 -16.62 2.43
C PHE A 19 -10.71 -15.87 1.52
N GLU A 20 -11.45 -16.57 0.66
CA GLU A 20 -12.50 -15.96 -0.17
C GLU A 20 -13.58 -15.30 0.67
N LEU A 21 -13.99 -15.95 1.76
CA LEU A 21 -14.95 -15.41 2.72
C LEU A 21 -14.40 -14.17 3.45
N ALA A 22 -13.15 -14.21 3.90
CA ALA A 22 -12.47 -13.06 4.51
C ALA A 22 -12.36 -11.88 3.54
N CYS A 23 -12.04 -12.14 2.26
CA CYS A 23 -12.04 -11.13 1.19
C CYS A 23 -13.42 -10.51 1.01
N ALA A 24 -14.48 -11.32 0.98
CA ALA A 24 -15.86 -10.85 0.83
C ALA A 24 -16.29 -9.96 2.00
N PHE A 25 -15.97 -10.34 3.25
CA PHE A 25 -16.26 -9.52 4.42
C PHE A 25 -15.50 -8.18 4.38
N PHE A 26 -14.24 -8.21 3.96
CA PHE A 26 -13.42 -7.01 3.85
C PHE A 26 -13.95 -6.04 2.78
N ASP A 27 -14.31 -6.55 1.61
CA ASP A 27 -14.93 -5.76 0.53
C ASP A 27 -16.29 -5.18 0.95
N GLN A 28 -17.13 -5.99 1.61
CA GLN A 28 -18.40 -5.53 2.16
C GLN A 28 -18.21 -4.39 3.17
N ARG A 29 -17.19 -4.48 4.02
CA ARG A 29 -16.84 -3.44 5.00
C ARG A 29 -16.41 -2.15 4.32
N TYR A 30 -15.61 -2.25 3.25
CA TYR A 30 -15.22 -1.10 2.44
C TYR A 30 -16.42 -0.44 1.72
N VAL A 31 -17.35 -1.25 1.18
CA VAL A 31 -18.54 -0.73 0.47
C VAL A 31 -19.50 -0.01 1.42
N ARG A 32 -19.64 -0.50 2.65
CA ARG A 32 -20.51 0.09 3.68
C ARG A 32 -19.93 1.34 4.33
N ALA A 33 -18.60 1.39 4.49
CA ALA A 33 -17.93 2.50 5.16
C ALA A 33 -18.15 3.84 4.43
N SER A 34 -18.53 4.87 5.19
CA SER A 34 -18.64 6.24 4.67
C SER A 34 -17.26 6.91 4.67
N LEU A 35 -16.47 6.63 3.64
CA LEU A 35 -15.08 7.11 3.51
C LEU A 35 -14.95 8.58 3.08
N GLY A 36 -16.03 9.22 2.62
CA GLY A 36 -16.00 10.60 2.16
C GLY A 36 -14.89 10.87 1.11
N PRO A 37 -14.07 11.93 1.27
CA PRO A 37 -12.95 12.23 0.37
C PRO A 37 -11.89 11.13 0.26
N THR A 38 -11.70 10.32 1.30
CA THR A 38 -10.72 9.22 1.33
C THR A 38 -10.97 8.21 0.21
N ARG A 39 -12.22 8.06 -0.25
CA ARG A 39 -12.59 7.14 -1.34
C ARG A 39 -11.98 7.51 -2.70
N GLN A 40 -11.59 8.77 -2.87
CA GLN A 40 -10.96 9.23 -4.12
C GLN A 40 -9.51 8.74 -4.20
N ILE A 41 -8.83 8.75 -3.05
CA ILE A 41 -7.40 8.42 -2.93
C ILE A 41 -7.14 6.98 -2.48
N PHE A 42 -8.16 6.25 -2.00
CA PHE A 42 -8.03 4.89 -1.48
C PHE A 42 -9.16 4.01 -2.01
N LYS A 43 -8.82 3.06 -2.89
CA LYS A 43 -9.77 2.19 -3.57
C LYS A 43 -9.45 0.74 -3.29
N ILE A 44 -10.42 0.00 -2.76
CA ILE A 44 -10.34 -1.46 -2.59
C ILE A 44 -11.17 -2.14 -3.68
N ARG A 45 -10.65 -3.23 -4.23
CA ARG A 45 -11.32 -4.08 -5.20
C ARG A 45 -11.05 -5.55 -4.90
N SER A 46 -12.11 -6.35 -4.81
CA SER A 46 -11.99 -7.81 -4.84
C SER A 46 -11.80 -8.28 -6.29
N ARG A 47 -10.76 -9.07 -6.54
CA ARG A 47 -10.40 -9.61 -7.85
C ARG A 47 -10.31 -11.13 -7.80
N ARG A 48 -10.32 -11.76 -8.98
CA ARG A 48 -10.15 -13.21 -9.12
C ARG A 48 -9.14 -13.51 -10.21
N THR A 49 -8.21 -14.41 -9.90
CA THR A 49 -7.20 -14.87 -10.84
C THR A 49 -7.84 -15.84 -11.85
N LEU A 50 -7.61 -15.61 -13.15
CA LEU A 50 -8.17 -16.45 -14.22
C LEU A 50 -7.63 -17.88 -14.22
N THR A 51 -6.37 -18.07 -13.81
CA THR A 51 -5.67 -19.36 -13.87
C THR A 51 -6.00 -20.28 -12.70
N ALA A 52 -6.01 -19.75 -11.47
CA ALA A 52 -6.24 -20.52 -10.24
C ALA A 52 -7.66 -20.39 -9.68
N GLY A 53 -8.47 -19.46 -10.19
CA GLY A 53 -9.80 -19.16 -9.65
C GLY A 53 -9.78 -18.56 -8.24
N THR A 54 -8.60 -18.29 -7.68
CA THR A 54 -8.40 -17.72 -6.34
C THR A 54 -8.78 -16.25 -6.33
N SER A 55 -9.52 -15.83 -5.31
CA SER A 55 -9.81 -14.42 -5.09
C SER A 55 -8.61 -13.75 -4.41
N TYR A 56 -8.42 -12.45 -4.63
CA TYR A 56 -7.42 -11.61 -3.98
C TYR A 56 -7.96 -10.19 -3.83
N ILE A 57 -7.37 -9.42 -2.91
CA ILE A 57 -7.73 -8.02 -2.71
C ILE A 57 -6.69 -7.12 -3.37
N GLU A 58 -7.14 -6.19 -4.20
CA GLU A 58 -6.36 -5.10 -4.78
C GLU A 58 -6.70 -3.80 -4.03
N VAL A 59 -5.70 -3.09 -3.54
CA VAL A 59 -5.83 -1.78 -2.90
C VAL A 59 -4.99 -0.78 -3.67
N LEU A 60 -5.62 0.23 -4.25
CA LEU A 60 -4.94 1.36 -4.86
C LEU A 60 -4.96 2.54 -3.90
N ARG A 61 -3.79 3.14 -3.66
CA ARG A 61 -3.66 4.35 -2.85
C ARG A 61 -2.82 5.40 -3.56
N ILE A 62 -3.34 6.62 -3.66
CA ILE A 62 -2.60 7.77 -4.19
C ILE A 62 -1.57 8.21 -3.14
N LEU A 63 -0.34 8.49 -3.60
CA LEU A 63 0.76 8.95 -2.76
C LEU A 63 0.68 10.46 -2.64
N GLN A 64 0.54 10.95 -1.40
CA GLN A 64 0.73 12.36 -1.12
C GLN A 64 2.24 12.61 -1.05
N LEU A 65 2.78 13.15 -2.13
CA LEU A 65 4.15 13.65 -2.15
C LEU A 65 4.26 14.80 -1.13
N PRO A 66 5.34 14.87 -0.34
CA PRO A 66 5.70 16.11 0.32
C PRO A 66 5.86 17.16 -0.78
N GLU A 67 5.11 18.26 -0.72
CA GLU A 67 5.36 19.42 -1.55
C GLU A 67 6.75 19.97 -1.18
N ASP A 68 7.80 19.46 -1.81
CA ASP A 68 9.12 20.09 -1.76
C ASP A 68 9.13 21.29 -2.72
N GLY A 69 8.15 22.18 -2.53
CA GLY A 69 7.99 23.41 -3.29
C GLY A 69 8.86 24.55 -2.75
N ASP A 70 9.40 24.40 -1.54
CA ASP A 70 10.15 25.47 -0.89
C ASP A 70 11.64 25.46 -1.29
N GLU A 71 12.29 24.30 -1.40
CA GLU A 71 13.75 24.25 -1.60
C GLU A 71 14.17 24.58 -3.06
N LEU A 72 13.38 24.12 -4.05
CA LEU A 72 13.59 24.45 -5.47
C LEU A 72 13.25 25.92 -5.77
N SER A 73 12.17 26.45 -5.20
CA SER A 73 11.80 27.86 -5.33
C SER A 73 12.84 28.79 -4.68
N LEU A 74 13.40 28.37 -3.53
CA LEU A 74 14.50 29.07 -2.87
C LEU A 74 15.81 29.01 -3.68
N ALA A 75 16.11 27.88 -4.34
CA ALA A 75 17.29 27.74 -5.19
C ALA A 75 17.19 28.62 -6.46
N LEU A 76 16.02 28.70 -7.10
CA LEU A 76 15.79 29.59 -8.24
C LEU A 76 15.80 31.07 -7.82
N ALA A 77 15.24 31.42 -6.65
CA ALA A 77 15.30 32.79 -6.12
C ALA A 77 16.73 33.23 -5.75
N GLY A 78 17.61 32.28 -5.41
CA GLY A 78 19.02 32.53 -5.09
C GLY A 78 19.89 32.84 -6.32
N LEU A 79 19.50 32.38 -7.51
CA LEU A 79 20.25 32.59 -8.76
C LEU A 79 19.95 33.95 -9.42
N GLY A 80 18.91 34.67 -8.99
CA GLY A 80 18.50 35.96 -9.55
C GLY A 80 19.23 37.21 -8.98
N LYS A 81 20.18 37.04 -8.05
CA LYS A 81 20.90 38.17 -7.41
C LYS A 81 22.40 38.15 -7.69
N SER A 82 22.79 38.30 -8.96
CA SER A 82 24.10 38.85 -9.31
C SER A 82 23.91 39.78 -10.51
N GLY A 83 24.15 41.06 -10.27
CA GLY A 83 23.81 42.16 -11.17
C GLY A 83 24.61 42.19 -12.48
N GLY A 84 23.96 42.77 -13.48
CA GLY A 84 24.50 43.16 -14.78
C GLY A 84 23.36 43.51 -15.71
N ASP A 85 23.14 44.81 -15.96
CA ASP A 85 22.17 45.32 -16.92
C ASP A 85 22.42 44.71 -18.31
N ILE A 86 21.48 43.90 -18.80
CA ILE A 86 21.38 43.51 -20.21
C ILE A 86 19.90 43.57 -20.59
N ASP A 87 19.56 44.58 -21.38
CA ASP A 87 18.31 44.63 -22.13
C ASP A 87 18.24 43.43 -23.08
N LEU A 88 17.29 42.53 -22.87
CA LEU A 88 16.89 41.57 -23.90
C LEU A 88 15.38 41.33 -23.86
N VAL A 89 14.70 41.94 -24.83
CA VAL A 89 13.40 41.49 -25.32
C VAL A 89 13.54 40.05 -25.82
N ASN A 90 12.84 39.11 -25.20
CA ASN A 90 12.35 37.95 -25.93
C ASN A 90 11.08 37.42 -25.29
N SER A 91 10.01 37.46 -26.07
CA SER A 91 8.79 36.68 -25.86
C SER A 91 9.16 35.21 -25.81
N THR A 92 8.89 34.59 -24.68
CA THR A 92 8.52 33.17 -24.63
C THR A 92 7.42 33.07 -23.60
N ASP A 93 6.18 32.97 -24.07
CA ASP A 93 5.16 32.21 -23.37
C ASP A 93 5.80 30.84 -23.14
N VAL A 94 6.36 30.64 -21.94
CA VAL A 94 6.61 29.31 -21.43
C VAL A 94 5.22 28.82 -21.07
N ASP A 95 4.56 28.28 -22.10
CA ASP A 95 3.55 27.26 -21.93
C ASP A 95 4.21 26.23 -21.01
N MET A 96 3.96 26.37 -19.72
CA MET A 96 4.13 25.30 -18.77
C MET A 96 3.13 24.27 -19.27
N THR A 97 3.58 23.42 -20.20
CA THR A 97 2.88 22.20 -20.51
C THR A 97 2.64 21.57 -19.15
N GLU A 98 1.38 21.59 -18.73
CA GLU A 98 0.84 20.67 -17.75
C GLU A 98 1.21 19.31 -18.31
N GLU A 99 2.42 18.84 -17.97
CA GLU A 99 2.68 17.42 -18.01
C GLU A 99 1.60 16.89 -17.09
N ASP A 100 0.57 16.28 -17.68
CA ASP A 100 -0.36 15.35 -17.05
C ASP A 100 0.52 14.27 -16.40
N GLY A 101 1.17 14.63 -15.30
CA GLY A 101 1.90 13.74 -14.45
C GLY A 101 0.82 12.99 -13.70
N ASP A 102 0.54 11.77 -14.16
CA ASP A 102 -0.29 10.83 -13.44
C ASP A 102 0.11 10.87 -11.96
N GLU A 103 -0.84 11.17 -11.06
CA GLU A 103 -0.56 11.29 -9.63
C GLU A 103 0.10 9.98 -9.15
N PRO A 104 1.27 10.01 -8.51
CA PRO A 104 1.95 8.80 -8.11
C PRO A 104 1.06 7.98 -7.19
N TYR A 105 0.98 6.68 -7.43
CA TYR A 105 0.17 5.79 -6.60
C TYR A 105 0.92 4.51 -6.29
N VAL A 106 0.40 3.80 -5.30
CA VAL A 106 0.85 2.46 -4.93
C VAL A 106 -0.31 1.51 -5.08
N THR A 107 -0.04 0.38 -5.70
CA THR A 107 -0.95 -0.76 -5.76
C THR A 107 -0.47 -1.80 -4.76
N TYR A 108 -1.35 -2.23 -3.87
CA TYR A 108 -1.14 -3.35 -2.98
C TYR A 108 -2.04 -4.50 -3.39
N GLU A 109 -1.52 -5.72 -3.38
CA GLU A 109 -2.28 -6.93 -3.64
C GLU A 109 -2.11 -7.93 -2.51
N ILE A 110 -3.21 -8.49 -2.02
CA ILE A 110 -3.23 -9.46 -0.93
C ILE A 110 -3.63 -10.81 -1.49
N HIS A 111 -2.66 -11.71 -1.56
CA HIS A 111 -2.81 -13.06 -2.10
C HIS A 111 -2.72 -14.12 -1.02
N LEU A 112 -3.48 -15.21 -1.13
CA LEU A 112 -3.28 -16.38 -0.28
C LEU A 112 -2.03 -17.14 -0.75
N HIS A 113 -1.06 -17.30 0.14
CA HIS A 113 0.13 -18.10 -0.16
C HIS A 113 -0.21 -19.60 -0.19
N PRO A 114 0.08 -20.34 -1.27
CA PRO A 114 -0.34 -21.73 -1.44
C PRO A 114 0.26 -22.67 -0.37
N THR A 115 1.55 -22.50 -0.05
CA THR A 115 2.24 -23.34 0.94
C THR A 115 1.95 -22.94 2.39
N TYR A 116 2.10 -21.65 2.73
CA TYR A 116 1.92 -21.19 4.11
C TYR A 116 0.45 -21.08 4.53
N ARG A 117 -0.51 -21.11 3.58
CA ARG A 117 -1.95 -20.92 3.85
C ARG A 117 -2.21 -19.65 4.68
N MET A 118 -1.53 -18.58 4.30
CA MET A 118 -1.61 -17.26 4.95
C MET A 118 -1.57 -16.17 3.89
N PRO A 119 -2.17 -14.98 4.15
CA PRO A 119 -2.09 -13.89 3.20
C PRO A 119 -0.66 -13.36 3.08
N THR A 120 -0.32 -12.89 1.88
CA THR A 120 0.96 -12.27 1.51
C THR A 120 0.67 -10.94 0.85
N LEU A 121 1.36 -9.89 1.29
CA LEU A 121 1.20 -8.54 0.78
C LEU A 121 2.21 -8.29 -0.34
N TRP A 122 1.73 -8.07 -1.55
CA TRP A 122 2.50 -7.61 -2.70
C TRP A 122 2.25 -6.13 -2.92
N PHE A 123 3.23 -5.40 -3.43
CA PHE A 123 3.04 -3.99 -3.75
C PHE A 123 3.98 -3.47 -4.83
N MET A 124 3.50 -2.46 -5.56
CA MET A 124 4.18 -1.80 -6.65
C MET A 124 3.92 -0.29 -6.60
N LEU A 125 4.96 0.50 -6.82
CA LEU A 125 4.87 1.93 -6.99
C LEU A 125 4.61 2.24 -8.47
N HIS A 126 3.89 3.33 -8.74
CA HIS A 126 3.59 3.77 -10.10
C HIS A 126 3.75 5.29 -10.18
N ASP A 127 4.10 5.75 -11.39
CA ASP A 127 4.11 7.17 -11.78
C ASP A 127 4.89 8.08 -10.82
N LEU A 128 6.05 7.58 -10.36
CA LEU A 128 6.92 8.32 -9.45
C LEU A 128 7.48 9.59 -10.12
N PRO A 129 7.70 10.68 -9.36
CA PRO A 129 8.21 11.94 -9.89
C PRO A 129 9.53 11.78 -10.64
N MET A 130 9.76 12.65 -11.62
CA MET A 130 11.00 12.73 -12.40
C MET A 130 11.38 11.42 -13.10
N GLY A 131 10.41 10.52 -13.34
CA GLY A 131 10.65 9.22 -13.94
C GLY A 131 11.49 8.28 -13.08
N GLU A 132 11.47 8.46 -11.75
CA GLU A 132 12.17 7.56 -10.83
C GLU A 132 11.70 6.11 -11.01
N ASN A 133 12.64 5.16 -10.97
CA ASN A 133 12.31 3.75 -11.14
C ASN A 133 11.40 3.27 -10.00
N SER A 134 10.17 2.86 -10.35
CA SER A 134 9.19 2.30 -9.42
C SER A 134 9.66 1.03 -8.72
N PHE A 135 10.54 0.26 -9.36
CA PHE A 135 11.18 -0.90 -8.77
C PHE A 135 12.51 -0.53 -8.10
N ASN A 136 12.45 0.42 -7.17
CA ASN A 136 13.58 0.83 -6.34
C ASN A 136 13.21 0.75 -4.85
N VAL A 137 14.01 0.00 -4.10
CA VAL A 137 13.87 -0.13 -2.64
C VAL A 137 14.03 1.23 -1.95
N ASP A 138 14.87 2.13 -2.47
CA ASP A 138 15.01 3.48 -1.91
C ASP A 138 13.74 4.31 -2.08
N ALA A 139 13.02 4.15 -3.19
CA ALA A 139 11.73 4.79 -3.41
C ALA A 139 10.67 4.27 -2.42
N VAL A 140 10.66 2.96 -2.14
CA VAL A 140 9.81 2.37 -1.08
C VAL A 140 10.11 3.02 0.27
N TYR A 141 11.39 3.15 0.65
CA TYR A 141 11.78 3.80 1.89
C TYR A 141 11.46 5.31 1.92
N ARG A 142 11.44 5.97 0.76
CA ARG A 142 11.15 7.41 0.67
C ARG A 142 9.67 7.68 0.82
N TYR A 143 8.83 7.01 0.02
CA TYR A 143 7.41 7.33 -0.16
C TYR A 143 6.44 6.47 0.67
N LEU A 144 6.80 5.23 1.01
CA LEU A 144 5.88 4.31 1.71
C LEU A 144 6.18 4.13 3.19
N VAL A 145 7.46 4.10 3.56
CA VAL A 145 7.86 3.82 4.94
C VAL A 145 7.77 5.08 5.79
N PRO A 146 6.92 5.16 6.83
CA PRO A 146 6.89 6.32 7.72
C PRO A 146 8.23 6.48 8.46
N PRO A 147 8.65 7.73 8.79
CA PRO A 147 9.97 8.00 9.40
C PRO A 147 10.28 7.14 10.63
N GLU A 148 9.29 6.86 11.47
CA GLU A 148 9.39 6.05 12.68
C GLU A 148 9.78 4.59 12.40
N TYR A 149 9.36 4.06 11.24
CA TYR A 149 9.69 2.71 10.81
C TYR A 149 10.97 2.66 9.97
N LYS A 150 11.43 3.78 9.39
CA LYS A 150 12.65 3.83 8.55
C LYS A 150 13.87 3.32 9.29
N SER A 151 14.09 3.74 10.54
CA SER A 151 15.25 3.32 11.34
C SER A 151 15.19 1.82 11.67
N ARG A 152 14.00 1.30 11.99
CA ARG A 152 13.81 -0.13 12.31
C ARG A 152 13.92 -1.02 11.09
N LEU A 153 13.33 -0.62 9.96
CA LEU A 153 13.43 -1.35 8.69
C LEU A 153 14.85 -1.28 8.11
N ARG A 154 15.53 -0.12 8.16
CA ARG A 154 16.94 0.00 7.74
C ARG A 154 17.88 -0.80 8.64
N ALA A 155 17.66 -0.81 9.95
CA ALA A 155 18.44 -1.61 10.89
C ALA A 155 18.20 -3.13 10.72
N ALA A 156 16.99 -3.52 10.29
CA ALA A 156 16.67 -4.90 9.93
C ALA A 156 17.10 -5.27 8.49
N GLY A 157 17.54 -4.31 7.68
CA GLY A 157 17.90 -4.49 6.27
C GLY A 157 16.73 -4.95 5.38
N VAL A 158 17.05 -5.35 4.14
CA VAL A 158 16.15 -6.15 3.26
C VAL A 158 15.72 -7.46 3.95
N THR A 159 16.40 -7.84 5.03
CA THR A 159 16.08 -8.96 5.92
C THR A 159 14.90 -8.68 6.88
N GLY A 160 14.39 -7.44 6.91
CA GLY A 160 13.31 -6.97 7.79
C GLY A 160 11.88 -7.15 7.29
N GLY A 161 11.67 -7.99 6.28
CA GLY A 161 10.33 -8.42 5.82
C GLY A 161 9.99 -8.04 4.39
N ILE A 162 10.61 -7.00 3.80
CA ILE A 162 10.41 -6.61 2.39
C ILE A 162 11.38 -7.37 1.50
N SER A 163 10.84 -8.13 0.56
CA SER A 163 11.58 -8.87 -0.46
C SER A 163 11.12 -8.46 -1.85
N ALA A 164 11.89 -8.81 -2.88
CA ALA A 164 11.54 -8.54 -4.27
C ALA A 164 11.57 -9.85 -5.07
N ALA A 165 10.53 -10.09 -5.85
CA ALA A 165 10.38 -11.29 -6.67
C ALA A 165 9.45 -11.01 -7.86
N PRO A 166 9.44 -11.87 -8.90
CA PRO A 166 8.42 -11.83 -9.93
C PRO A 166 7.03 -12.02 -9.30
N HIS A 167 6.09 -11.16 -9.68
CA HIS A 167 4.72 -11.18 -9.17
C HIS A 167 4.01 -12.50 -9.58
N PRO A 168 3.29 -13.19 -8.67
CA PRO A 168 2.77 -14.53 -8.92
C PRO A 168 1.73 -14.64 -10.04
N ILE A 169 1.14 -13.52 -10.47
CA ILE A 169 0.13 -13.49 -11.54
C ILE A 169 0.69 -12.89 -12.83
N THR A 170 1.44 -11.80 -12.73
CA THR A 170 1.84 -10.96 -13.88
C THR A 170 3.28 -11.17 -14.29
N ASP A 171 4.09 -11.85 -13.46
CA ASP A 171 5.52 -12.11 -13.65
C ASP A 171 6.40 -10.84 -13.75
N VAL A 172 5.82 -9.66 -13.50
CA VAL A 172 6.56 -8.40 -13.44
C VAL A 172 7.29 -8.28 -12.09
N PRO A 173 8.44 -7.58 -12.02
CA PRO A 173 9.13 -7.37 -10.76
C PRO A 173 8.25 -6.60 -9.75
N ALA A 174 8.04 -7.18 -8.57
CA ALA A 174 7.24 -6.57 -7.50
C ALA A 174 7.90 -6.78 -6.13
N PHE A 175 7.53 -5.92 -5.17
CA PHE A 175 7.91 -6.11 -3.78
C PHE A 175 6.84 -6.91 -3.04
N PHE A 176 7.25 -7.67 -2.02
CA PHE A 176 6.33 -8.39 -1.16
C PHE A 176 6.82 -8.50 0.28
N ILE A 177 5.88 -8.67 1.21
CA ILE A 177 6.16 -8.97 2.61
C ILE A 177 6.10 -10.47 2.84
N HIS A 178 7.20 -11.07 3.31
CA HIS A 178 7.24 -12.51 3.55
C HIS A 178 6.35 -12.92 4.74
N PRO A 179 5.47 -13.94 4.62
CA PRO A 179 4.52 -14.33 5.66
C PRO A 179 5.14 -15.05 6.88
N CYS A 180 6.47 -15.12 7.02
CA CYS A 180 7.10 -15.97 8.03
C CYS A 180 6.83 -15.49 9.47
N GLN A 181 6.80 -14.18 9.67
CA GLN A 181 6.60 -13.57 11.00
C GLN A 181 5.14 -13.23 11.28
N THR A 182 4.26 -13.35 10.28
CA THR A 182 2.85 -12.97 10.42
C THR A 182 2.06 -14.03 11.18
N LYS A 183 2.48 -15.30 11.10
CA LYS A 183 1.86 -16.42 11.83
C LYS A 183 1.86 -16.18 13.34
N GLU A 184 3.04 -16.02 13.94
CA GLU A 184 3.21 -15.83 15.38
C GLU A 184 2.48 -14.57 15.87
N ALA A 185 2.48 -13.51 15.05
CA ALA A 185 1.73 -12.30 15.35
C ALA A 185 0.22 -12.55 15.40
N MET A 186 -0.34 -13.26 14.41
CA MET A 186 -1.77 -13.59 14.35
C MET A 186 -2.22 -14.51 15.49
N GLU A 187 -1.39 -15.46 15.94
CA GLU A 187 -1.71 -16.38 17.04
C GLU A 187 -2.02 -15.67 18.37
N ASN A 188 -1.57 -14.42 18.55
CA ASN A 188 -1.85 -13.61 19.73
C ASN A 188 -3.27 -12.99 19.75
N PHE A 189 -4.02 -13.14 18.68
CA PHE A 189 -5.38 -12.62 18.55
C PHE A 189 -6.41 -13.76 18.55
N ASP A 190 -7.61 -13.45 19.05
CA ASP A 190 -8.81 -14.27 18.85
C ASP A 190 -9.79 -13.38 18.08
N CYS A 191 -10.01 -13.67 16.80
CA CYS A 191 -10.88 -12.86 15.96
C CYS A 191 -11.75 -13.72 15.03
N PRO A 192 -12.98 -13.28 14.73
CA PRO A 192 -13.82 -13.94 13.74
C PRO A 192 -13.30 -13.69 12.32
N ILE A 193 -13.70 -14.53 11.37
CA ILE A 193 -13.21 -14.48 9.98
C ILE A 193 -13.46 -13.14 9.30
N LYS A 194 -14.57 -12.49 9.66
CA LYS A 194 -14.93 -11.13 9.19
C LYS A 194 -13.89 -10.06 9.55
N ASN A 195 -13.08 -10.29 10.59
CA ASN A 195 -12.07 -9.35 11.07
C ASN A 195 -10.64 -9.79 10.73
N TYR A 196 -10.45 -10.98 10.13
CA TYR A 196 -9.13 -11.55 9.86
C TYR A 196 -8.24 -10.59 9.05
N LEU A 197 -8.73 -10.11 7.89
CA LEU A 197 -7.95 -9.22 7.02
C LEU A 197 -7.71 -7.85 7.66
N MET A 198 -8.64 -7.34 8.47
CA MET A 198 -8.46 -6.08 9.20
C MET A 198 -7.26 -6.15 10.16
N ILE A 199 -7.19 -7.22 10.95
CA ILE A 199 -6.10 -7.44 11.90
C ILE A 199 -4.79 -7.73 11.16
N TRP A 200 -4.84 -8.62 10.16
CA TRP A 200 -3.65 -8.96 9.39
C TRP A 200 -3.04 -7.72 8.69
N ILE A 201 -3.86 -6.87 8.05
CA ILE A 201 -3.39 -5.61 7.44
C ILE A 201 -2.85 -4.66 8.51
N GLY A 202 -3.47 -4.59 9.69
CA GLY A 202 -2.95 -3.79 10.80
C GLY A 202 -1.55 -4.23 11.27
N LEU A 203 -1.25 -5.53 11.21
CA LEU A 203 0.05 -6.09 11.59
C LEU A 203 1.12 -5.88 10.51
N VAL A 204 0.79 -6.06 9.23
CA VAL A 204 1.77 -6.06 8.14
C VAL A 204 1.81 -4.77 7.33
N GLY A 205 0.67 -4.12 7.14
CA GLY A 205 0.53 -3.00 6.21
C GLY A 205 1.28 -1.74 6.65
N GLY A 206 1.36 -1.50 7.97
CA GLY A 206 1.99 -0.30 8.53
C GLY A 206 3.46 -0.12 8.14
N CYS A 207 4.20 -1.21 7.90
CA CYS A 207 5.60 -1.13 7.50
C CYS A 207 5.81 -0.64 6.05
N VAL A 208 4.76 -0.66 5.22
CA VAL A 208 4.78 -0.24 3.81
C VAL A 208 3.71 0.82 3.52
N GLY A 209 3.27 1.55 4.54
CA GLY A 209 2.33 2.67 4.37
C GLY A 209 0.91 2.24 3.96
N LEU A 210 0.54 0.97 4.19
CA LEU A 210 -0.83 0.49 4.05
C LEU A 210 -1.52 0.50 5.42
N SER A 211 -2.44 1.43 5.60
CA SER A 211 -3.29 1.50 6.80
C SER A 211 -4.76 1.44 6.39
N ILE A 212 -5.56 0.72 7.17
CA ILE A 212 -7.01 0.72 6.97
C ILE A 212 -7.60 2.07 7.42
N PRO A 213 -8.42 2.73 6.59
CA PRO A 213 -9.12 3.94 7.00
C PRO A 213 -9.96 3.69 8.28
N PRO A 214 -9.93 4.59 9.27
CA PRO A 214 -10.63 4.39 10.53
C PRO A 214 -12.15 4.26 10.36
N GLU A 215 -12.73 4.81 9.30
CA GLU A 215 -14.14 4.69 8.95
C GLU A 215 -14.50 3.24 8.64
N MET A 216 -13.58 2.43 8.11
CA MET A 216 -13.80 1.00 7.95
C MET A 216 -13.76 0.27 9.30
N ALA A 217 -13.04 0.77 10.30
CA ALA A 217 -13.01 0.16 11.63
C ALA A 217 -14.29 0.44 12.43
N ARG A 218 -14.97 1.56 12.14
CA ARG A 218 -16.25 1.95 12.75
C ARG A 218 -17.40 1.20 12.09
N ASP A 219 -17.68 -0.02 12.54
CA ASP A 219 -18.97 -0.71 12.31
C ASP A 219 -18.99 -2.01 13.13
N GLU A 220 -19.42 -1.88 14.39
CA GLU A 220 -20.12 -2.87 15.21
C GLU A 220 -21.08 -2.16 16.21
N GLU A 221 -21.73 -1.07 15.80
CA GLU A 221 -22.91 -0.56 16.52
C GLU A 221 -24.17 -0.91 15.72
N GLU A 222 -24.88 -1.91 16.24
CA GLU A 222 -26.33 -2.17 16.14
C GLU A 222 -27.05 -2.04 14.78
N ILE A 223 -27.46 -3.20 14.24
CA ILE A 223 -28.85 -3.42 13.79
C ILE A 223 -29.33 -4.77 14.31
#